data_AF-C6PP68-F1
#
_entry.id   AF-C6PP68-F1
#
_cell.length_a   1.000
_cell.length_b   1.000
_cell.length_c   1.000
_cell.angle_alpha   90.00
_cell.angle_beta   90.00
_cell.angle_gamma   90.00
#
_symmetry.space_group_name_H-M   'P 1'
#
loop_
_entity.id
_entity.type
_entity.pdbx_description
1 polymer ?
#
loop_
_entity_poly.entity_id
_entity_poly.type
_entity_poly.pdbx_seq_one_letter_code
_entity_poly.pdbx_strand_id
1 'polypeptide(L)'
;MEGRTGGWIEATGEDLLGKKLVDKSIFRHGTTLPKDEAYKYFSVINRDHLERGESEVVTFLIDGKEFKALFRNVKSDKRDNTYQFLFRKELKNYLRETLPKSYKYIFEYKETSNIEKPQEYIEFYKTDKINTFRVELIADDSYSFKDIPNEEENDFKDVEKAVLENKNELKKKFFTYIGDKEENLGNKYQKSYKLVLLIALLELADFEGKAVFDDVCSHIMNAYIEKHKKGLLVETSDSEITKKHRKFILNYCEKGNERKSI
;
A
#
# COMPACT_ATOMS: atom_id res chain seq x y z
N MET A 1 -7.17 -33.40 -0.82
CA MET A 1 -7.75 -32.38 0.09
C MET A 1 -8.62 -31.48 -0.77
N GLU A 2 -9.91 -31.42 -0.49
CA GLU A 2 -10.84 -30.52 -1.21
C GLU A 2 -10.51 -29.08 -0.83
N GLY A 3 -9.95 -28.31 -1.77
CA GLY A 3 -9.63 -26.89 -1.55
C GLY A 3 -10.92 -26.07 -1.56
N ARG A 4 -11.13 -25.23 -0.54
CA ARG A 4 -12.23 -24.26 -0.55
C ARG A 4 -11.91 -23.11 -1.52
N THR A 5 -12.95 -22.36 -1.89
CA THR A 5 -12.80 -21.20 -2.77
C THR A 5 -11.77 -20.20 -2.23
N GLY A 6 -10.89 -19.70 -3.09
CA GLY A 6 -9.89 -18.70 -2.72
C GLY A 6 -8.69 -19.25 -1.95
N GLY A 7 -8.36 -20.53 -2.10
CA GLY A 7 -7.13 -21.12 -1.57
C GLY A 7 -7.12 -21.36 -0.05
N TRP A 8 -8.27 -21.24 0.61
CA TRP A 8 -8.41 -21.65 2.01
C TRP A 8 -8.56 -23.16 2.10
N ILE A 9 -7.94 -23.73 3.12
CA ILE A 9 -7.92 -25.17 3.35
C ILE A 9 -8.53 -25.41 4.72
N GLU A 10 -9.34 -26.46 4.80
CA GLU A 10 -9.83 -26.94 6.09
C GLU A 10 -8.65 -27.36 6.95
N ALA A 11 -8.51 -26.70 8.10
CA ALA A 11 -7.45 -26.99 9.03
C ALA A 11 -8.05 -27.13 10.43
N THR A 12 -7.64 -28.20 11.10
CA THR A 12 -8.06 -28.54 12.46
C THR A 12 -6.81 -28.54 13.34
N GLY A 13 -6.92 -27.88 14.49
CA GLY A 13 -5.81 -27.71 15.42
C GLY A 13 -6.23 -26.85 16.59
N GLU A 14 -5.51 -26.97 17.70
CA GLU A 14 -5.70 -26.09 18.85
C GLU A 14 -5.33 -24.66 18.46
N ASP A 15 -6.21 -23.71 18.78
CA ASP A 15 -6.09 -22.28 18.46
C ASP A 15 -5.97 -21.90 16.98
N LEU A 16 -5.95 -22.86 16.05
CA LEU A 16 -5.87 -22.61 14.61
C LEU A 16 -7.22 -22.09 14.09
N LEU A 17 -7.21 -20.86 13.59
CA LEU A 17 -8.39 -20.17 13.06
C LEU A 17 -8.59 -20.46 11.57
N GLY A 18 -7.51 -20.65 10.83
CA GLY A 18 -7.56 -21.03 9.41
C GLY A 18 -6.20 -21.12 8.75
N LYS A 19 -6.18 -21.83 7.62
CA LYS A 19 -5.01 -22.05 6.78
C LYS A 19 -5.30 -21.62 5.35
N LYS A 20 -4.38 -20.86 4.76
CA LYS A 20 -4.49 -20.38 3.38
C LYS A 20 -3.25 -20.72 2.58
N LEU A 21 -3.45 -21.36 1.42
CA LEU A 21 -2.43 -21.49 0.39
C LEU A 21 -2.08 -20.10 -0.14
N VAL A 22 -0.78 -19.83 -0.24
CA VAL A 22 -0.26 -18.56 -0.72
C VAL A 22 -0.71 -18.35 -2.18
N ASP A 23 -1.19 -17.14 -2.44
CA ASP A 23 -1.62 -16.70 -3.76
C ASP A 23 -1.26 -15.23 -3.96
N LYS A 24 -1.62 -14.70 -5.12
CA LYS A 24 -1.33 -13.32 -5.49
C LYS A 24 -1.90 -12.27 -4.53
N SER A 25 -2.98 -12.57 -3.81
CA SER A 25 -3.63 -11.63 -2.89
C SER A 25 -2.76 -11.34 -1.68
N ILE A 26 -2.08 -12.36 -1.14
CA ILE A 26 -1.17 -12.29 0.01
C ILE A 26 -0.08 -11.23 -0.21
N PHE A 27 0.50 -11.18 -1.41
CA PHE A 27 1.57 -10.23 -1.72
C PHE A 27 1.09 -8.83 -2.12
N ARG A 28 -0.20 -8.68 -2.47
CA ARG A 28 -0.74 -7.41 -2.98
C ARG A 28 -1.53 -6.63 -1.93
N HIS A 29 -2.52 -7.28 -1.33
CA HIS A 29 -3.51 -6.63 -0.48
C HIS A 29 -3.63 -7.30 0.87
N GLY A 30 -3.62 -8.63 0.92
CA GLY A 30 -3.97 -9.42 2.10
C GLY A 30 -4.90 -10.54 1.70
N THR A 31 -5.82 -10.94 2.57
CA THR A 31 -6.69 -12.10 2.32
C THR A 31 -8.15 -11.82 2.66
N THR A 32 -9.05 -12.40 1.89
CA THR A 32 -10.49 -12.44 2.20
C THR A 32 -10.79 -13.74 2.92
N LEU A 33 -11.47 -13.64 4.07
CA LEU A 33 -11.85 -14.80 4.86
C LEU A 33 -13.05 -15.53 4.23
N PRO A 34 -13.11 -16.87 4.33
CA PRO A 34 -14.32 -17.62 4.01
C PRO A 34 -15.49 -17.11 4.87
N LYS A 35 -16.66 -16.91 4.26
CA LYS A 35 -17.84 -16.31 4.92
C LYS A 35 -18.27 -17.12 6.14
N ASP A 36 -18.18 -18.43 6.03
CA ASP A 36 -18.51 -19.43 7.04
C ASP A 36 -17.45 -19.54 8.15
N GLU A 37 -16.26 -18.95 8.01
CA GLU A 37 -15.20 -19.02 9.04
C GLU A 37 -14.85 -17.69 9.67
N ALA A 38 -15.30 -16.57 9.10
CA ALA A 38 -15.00 -15.24 9.61
C ALA A 38 -15.35 -15.07 11.09
N TYR A 39 -16.37 -15.78 11.58
CA TYR A 39 -16.79 -15.74 12.99
C TYR A 39 -15.68 -16.16 13.97
N LYS A 40 -14.75 -17.03 13.54
CA LYS A 40 -13.64 -17.50 14.38
C LYS A 40 -12.72 -16.35 14.81
N TYR A 41 -12.54 -15.38 13.92
CA TYR A 41 -11.61 -14.26 14.08
C TYR A 41 -12.16 -13.15 15.00
N PHE A 42 -13.48 -13.05 15.15
CA PHE A 42 -14.15 -12.10 16.04
C PHE A 42 -13.80 -12.30 17.51
N SER A 43 -13.60 -13.56 17.92
CA SER A 43 -13.16 -13.90 19.27
C SER A 43 -11.81 -13.29 19.66
N VAL A 44 -10.92 -13.05 18.68
CA VAL A 44 -9.58 -12.47 18.91
C VAL A 44 -9.63 -10.96 19.09
N ILE A 45 -10.57 -10.30 18.41
CA ILE A 45 -10.75 -8.84 18.50
C ILE A 45 -11.77 -8.44 19.57
N ASN A 46 -12.33 -9.40 20.31
CA ASN A 46 -13.33 -9.20 21.35
C ASN A 46 -14.52 -8.34 20.87
N ARG A 47 -15.03 -8.64 19.67
CA ARG A 47 -16.24 -8.04 19.09
C ARG A 47 -17.10 -9.14 18.51
N ASP A 48 -18.41 -8.98 18.49
CA ASP A 48 -19.32 -9.97 17.90
C ASP A 48 -19.34 -9.89 16.36
N HIS A 49 -19.21 -8.67 15.82
CA HIS A 49 -19.13 -8.40 14.39
C HIS A 49 -18.49 -7.04 14.08
N LEU A 50 -18.23 -6.80 12.79
CA LEU A 50 -17.87 -5.49 12.25
C LEU A 50 -18.94 -5.02 11.26
N GLU A 51 -19.42 -3.79 11.45
CA GLU A 51 -20.37 -3.17 10.55
C GLU A 51 -19.75 -2.94 9.16
N ARG A 52 -20.59 -2.79 8.13
CA ARG A 52 -20.08 -2.59 6.76
C ARG A 52 -19.24 -1.32 6.66
N GLY A 53 -18.02 -1.47 6.15
CA GLY A 53 -17.04 -0.40 6.05
C GLY A 53 -16.24 -0.17 7.34
N GLU A 54 -16.59 -0.86 8.43
CA GLU A 54 -15.85 -0.80 9.69
C GLU A 54 -14.58 -1.66 9.62
N SER A 55 -13.57 -1.26 10.39
CA SER A 55 -12.29 -1.94 10.46
C SER A 55 -11.64 -1.79 11.82
N GLU A 56 -10.91 -2.82 12.23
CA GLU A 56 -10.09 -2.86 13.43
C GLU A 56 -8.62 -3.02 13.07
N VAL A 57 -7.75 -2.31 13.80
CA VAL A 57 -6.30 -2.50 13.68
C VAL A 57 -5.91 -3.71 14.52
N VAL A 58 -5.27 -4.68 13.87
CA VAL A 58 -4.81 -5.90 14.49
C VAL A 58 -3.30 -6.04 14.35
N THR A 59 -2.70 -6.86 15.22
CA THR A 59 -1.27 -7.17 15.23
C THR A 59 -1.08 -8.62 14.84
N PHE A 60 -0.21 -8.89 13.87
CA PHE A 60 0.26 -10.21 13.53
C PHE A 60 1.64 -10.42 14.14
N LEU A 61 1.78 -11.48 14.95
CA LEU A 61 3.04 -11.94 15.49
C LEU A 61 3.59 -13.02 14.57
N ILE A 62 4.67 -12.71 13.85
CA ILE A 62 5.34 -13.63 12.92
C ILE A 62 6.82 -13.69 13.31
N ASP A 63 7.33 -14.87 13.64
CA ASP A 63 8.73 -15.08 14.06
C ASP A 63 9.18 -14.12 15.19
N GLY A 64 8.29 -13.82 16.13
CA GLY A 64 8.53 -12.88 17.23
C GLY A 64 8.50 -11.39 16.85
N LYS A 65 8.24 -11.05 15.59
CA LYS A 65 8.07 -9.67 15.11
C LYS A 65 6.60 -9.29 15.04
N GLU A 66 6.32 -8.01 15.30
CA GLU A 66 4.97 -7.46 15.24
C GLU A 66 4.72 -6.74 13.92
N PHE A 67 3.61 -7.07 13.25
CA PHE A 67 3.17 -6.41 12.04
C PHE A 67 1.74 -5.92 12.20
N LYS A 68 1.48 -4.64 11.85
CA LYS A 68 0.10 -4.13 11.87
C LYS A 68 -0.64 -4.52 10.58
N ALA A 69 -1.88 -4.97 10.74
CA ALA A 69 -2.83 -5.22 9.66
C ALA A 69 -4.20 -4.61 10.00
N LEU A 70 -5.12 -4.59 9.05
CA LEU A 70 -6.52 -4.20 9.29
C LEU A 70 -7.44 -5.39 9.09
N PHE A 71 -8.25 -5.71 10.09
CA PHE A 71 -9.38 -6.63 9.95
C PHE A 71 -10.63 -5.81 9.65
N ARG A 72 -11.30 -6.04 8.52
CA ARG A 72 -12.41 -5.17 8.09
C ARG A 72 -13.57 -5.93 7.48
N ASN A 73 -14.75 -5.31 7.54
CA ASN A 73 -15.86 -5.66 6.66
C ASN A 73 -15.88 -4.70 5.46
N VAL A 74 -15.74 -5.23 4.25
CA VAL A 74 -15.63 -4.40 3.03
C VAL A 74 -16.91 -3.59 2.81
N LYS A 75 -16.76 -2.29 2.56
CA LYS A 75 -17.87 -1.45 2.11
C LYS A 75 -18.32 -1.89 0.72
N SER A 76 -19.47 -2.53 0.63
CA SER A 76 -20.09 -2.92 -0.63
C SER A 76 -21.60 -2.77 -0.55
N ASP A 77 -22.17 -2.07 -1.54
CA ASP A 77 -23.61 -1.81 -1.60
C ASP A 77 -24.40 -3.01 -2.17
N LYS A 78 -23.71 -3.97 -2.79
CA LYS A 78 -24.33 -5.08 -3.56
C LYS A 78 -24.00 -6.48 -3.04
N ARG A 79 -23.14 -6.62 -2.03
CA ARG A 79 -22.66 -7.91 -1.54
C ARG A 79 -23.01 -8.12 -0.07
N ASP A 80 -23.06 -9.39 0.32
CA ASP A 80 -23.05 -9.79 1.73
C ASP A 80 -21.75 -9.34 2.43
N ASN A 81 -21.77 -9.37 3.76
CA ASN A 81 -20.61 -9.07 4.60
C ASN A 81 -19.39 -9.86 4.10
N THR A 82 -18.32 -9.12 3.80
CA THR A 82 -17.09 -9.65 3.23
C THR A 82 -15.94 -9.25 4.13
N TYR A 83 -15.45 -10.19 4.92
CA TYR A 83 -14.42 -9.93 5.91
C TYR A 83 -13.02 -10.17 5.32
N GLN A 84 -12.09 -9.25 5.59
CA GLN A 84 -10.75 -9.27 5.02
C GLN A 84 -9.69 -8.86 6.03
N PHE A 85 -8.51 -9.44 5.91
CA PHE A 85 -7.29 -8.83 6.41
C PHE A 85 -6.62 -8.03 5.29
N LEU A 86 -6.34 -6.75 5.55
CA LEU A 86 -5.52 -5.90 4.69
C LEU A 86 -4.11 -5.78 5.29
N PHE A 87 -3.11 -6.20 4.53
CA PHE A 87 -1.71 -6.22 4.94
C PHE A 87 -1.05 -4.88 4.60
N ARG A 88 -0.32 -4.33 5.58
CA ARG A 88 0.50 -3.14 5.39
C ARG A 88 1.77 -3.45 4.61
N LYS A 89 2.44 -2.40 4.11
CA LYS A 89 3.64 -2.49 3.27
C LYS A 89 4.74 -3.33 3.93
N GLU A 90 4.99 -3.13 5.21
CA GLU A 90 6.02 -3.85 5.99
C GLU A 90 5.77 -5.36 5.99
N LEU A 91 4.54 -5.79 6.31
CA LEU A 91 4.16 -7.20 6.28
C LEU A 91 4.31 -7.78 4.86
N LYS A 92 3.88 -7.07 3.82
CA LYS A 92 4.00 -7.55 2.43
C LYS A 92 5.45 -7.72 1.98
N ASN A 93 6.34 -6.83 2.43
CA ASN A 93 7.77 -6.97 2.17
C ASN A 93 8.34 -8.18 2.91
N TYR A 94 7.98 -8.35 4.19
CA TYR A 94 8.39 -9.52 4.96
C TYR A 94 7.94 -10.84 4.31
N LEU A 95 6.67 -10.92 3.90
CA LEU A 95 6.13 -12.10 3.21
C LEU A 95 6.87 -12.41 1.90
N ARG A 96 7.30 -11.38 1.15
CA ARG A 96 8.10 -11.59 -0.08
C ARG A 96 9.45 -12.26 0.22
N GLU A 97 10.09 -11.86 1.32
CA GLU A 97 11.39 -12.40 1.73
C GLU A 97 11.25 -13.82 2.28
N THR A 98 10.19 -14.10 3.05
CA THR A 98 9.99 -15.39 3.71
C THR A 98 9.31 -16.44 2.84
N LEU A 99 8.56 -16.03 1.80
CA LEU A 99 7.85 -16.94 0.87
C LEU A 99 8.32 -16.74 -0.59
N PRO A 100 9.63 -16.92 -0.86
CA PRO A 100 10.23 -16.57 -2.15
C PRO A 100 9.75 -17.49 -3.29
N LYS A 101 9.36 -18.74 -3.00
CA LYS A 101 8.97 -19.71 -4.03
C LYS A 101 7.63 -19.31 -4.65
N SER A 102 6.61 -19.05 -3.83
CA SER A 102 5.32 -18.57 -4.33
C SER A 102 5.44 -17.21 -4.99
N TYR A 103 6.27 -16.31 -4.43
CA TYR A 103 6.50 -15.00 -5.04
C TYR A 103 7.07 -15.15 -6.46
N LYS A 104 8.11 -15.96 -6.62
CA LYS A 104 8.73 -16.24 -7.92
C LYS A 104 7.75 -16.89 -8.90
N TYR A 105 7.02 -17.92 -8.46
CA TYR A 105 5.98 -18.58 -9.26
C TYR A 105 4.92 -17.60 -9.78
N ILE A 106 4.42 -16.71 -8.92
CA ILE A 106 3.32 -15.79 -9.26
C ILE A 106 3.79 -14.63 -10.15
N PHE A 107 4.94 -14.04 -9.85
CA PHE A 107 5.35 -12.76 -10.47
C PHE A 107 6.42 -12.91 -11.54
N GLU A 108 7.34 -13.86 -11.41
CA GLU A 108 8.38 -14.09 -12.43
C GLU A 108 7.88 -15.10 -13.46
N TYR A 109 7.35 -16.23 -13.00
CA TYR A 109 6.80 -17.27 -13.88
C TYR A 109 5.34 -17.06 -14.26
N LYS A 110 4.70 -15.98 -13.79
CA LYS A 110 3.32 -15.56 -14.16
C LYS A 110 2.28 -16.69 -14.03
N GLU A 111 2.45 -17.58 -13.05
CA GLU A 111 1.55 -18.71 -12.80
C GLU A 111 1.46 -19.65 -14.02
N THR A 112 2.56 -19.84 -14.75
CA THR A 112 2.64 -20.72 -15.92
C THR A 112 2.22 -22.15 -15.57
N SER A 113 1.31 -22.73 -16.37
CA SER A 113 0.73 -24.06 -16.14
C SER A 113 1.74 -25.21 -16.13
N ASN A 114 2.87 -25.04 -16.80
CA ASN A 114 3.92 -26.07 -16.91
C ASN A 114 4.85 -26.09 -15.69
N ILE A 115 4.67 -25.17 -14.76
CA ILE A 115 5.43 -25.08 -13.51
C ILE A 115 4.47 -25.44 -12.39
N GLU A 116 4.84 -26.44 -11.60
CA GLU A 116 4.06 -26.84 -10.44
C GLU A 116 3.98 -25.67 -9.45
N LYS A 117 2.81 -25.46 -8.85
CA LYS A 117 2.63 -24.38 -7.87
C LYS A 117 3.29 -24.78 -6.53
N PRO A 118 4.18 -23.94 -5.96
CA PRO A 118 4.70 -24.16 -4.61
C PRO A 118 3.58 -24.26 -3.57
N GLN A 119 3.73 -25.18 -2.62
CA GLN A 119 2.77 -25.43 -1.54
C GLN A 119 3.17 -24.66 -0.27
N GLU A 120 3.24 -23.33 -0.37
CA GLU A 120 3.49 -22.47 0.79
C GLU A 120 2.16 -22.00 1.40
N TYR A 121 2.10 -21.91 2.73
CA TYR A 121 0.86 -21.59 3.46
C TYR A 121 1.05 -20.47 4.49
N ILE A 122 -0.05 -19.79 4.80
CA ILE A 122 -0.18 -18.90 5.95
C ILE A 122 -1.23 -19.49 6.89
N GLU A 123 -0.86 -19.66 8.15
CA GLU A 123 -1.72 -20.14 9.21
C GLU A 123 -1.98 -19.04 10.23
N PHE A 124 -3.23 -18.88 10.63
CA PHE A 124 -3.67 -17.88 11.59
C PHE A 124 -4.10 -18.54 12.88
N TYR A 125 -3.50 -18.13 13.99
CA TYR A 125 -3.75 -18.68 15.31
C TYR A 125 -4.30 -17.61 16.26
N LYS A 126 -5.18 -18.04 17.16
CA LYS A 126 -5.60 -17.24 18.32
C LYS A 126 -4.41 -16.99 19.25
N THR A 127 -4.48 -15.88 19.97
CA THR A 127 -3.59 -15.61 21.11
C THR A 127 -4.43 -15.12 22.28
N ASP A 128 -3.82 -15.08 23.46
CA ASP A 128 -4.45 -14.52 24.66
C ASP A 128 -4.51 -12.97 24.63
N LYS A 129 -3.79 -12.34 23.70
CA LYS A 129 -3.75 -10.88 23.56
C LYS A 129 -4.85 -10.42 22.62
N ILE A 130 -5.68 -9.49 23.10
CA ILE A 130 -6.72 -8.83 22.30
C ILE A 130 -6.10 -8.20 21.05
N ASN A 131 -6.82 -8.28 19.93
CA ASN A 131 -6.42 -7.73 18.63
C ASN A 131 -5.08 -8.28 18.11
N THR A 132 -4.66 -9.46 18.57
CA THR A 132 -3.38 -10.05 18.22
C THR A 132 -3.53 -11.48 17.74
N PHE A 133 -3.01 -11.77 16.56
CA PHE A 133 -2.98 -13.09 15.95
C PHE A 133 -1.53 -13.58 15.92
N ARG A 134 -1.30 -14.85 16.26
CA ARG A 134 -0.04 -15.51 15.92
C ARG A 134 -0.19 -16.00 14.49
N VAL A 135 0.79 -15.71 13.65
CA VAL A 135 0.77 -16.08 12.23
C VAL A 135 2.02 -16.86 11.92
N GLU A 136 1.84 -18.06 11.37
CA GLU A 136 2.94 -18.94 10.98
C GLU A 136 2.99 -19.05 9.47
N LEU A 137 4.22 -18.96 8.94
CA LEU A 137 4.50 -19.04 7.50
C LEU A 137 5.12 -20.41 7.23
N ILE A 138 4.39 -21.24 6.50
CA ILE A 138 4.84 -22.60 6.18
C ILE A 138 5.48 -22.58 4.80
N ALA A 139 6.80 -22.72 4.77
CA ALA A 139 7.57 -22.83 3.53
C ALA A 139 7.44 -24.23 2.92
N ASP A 140 7.55 -24.33 1.61
CA ASP A 140 7.60 -25.60 0.90
C ASP A 140 9.05 -26.00 0.67
N ASP A 141 9.71 -26.53 1.70
CA ASP A 141 11.14 -26.85 1.64
C ASP A 141 11.49 -27.87 0.55
N SER A 142 10.55 -28.75 0.22
CA SER A 142 10.72 -29.80 -0.78
C SER A 142 10.72 -29.30 -2.22
N TYR A 143 10.15 -28.11 -2.46
CA TYR A 143 9.98 -27.58 -3.80
C TYR A 143 11.28 -27.01 -4.37
N SER A 144 11.61 -27.43 -5.59
CA SER A 144 12.62 -26.81 -6.43
C SER A 144 12.03 -26.49 -7.80
N PHE A 145 12.35 -25.32 -8.33
CA PHE A 145 12.07 -25.04 -9.73
C PHE A 145 12.95 -25.97 -10.55
N LYS A 146 12.36 -26.89 -11.31
CA LYS A 146 13.10 -27.66 -12.32
C LYS A 146 13.68 -26.65 -13.32
N ASP A 147 14.94 -26.83 -13.69
CA ASP A 147 15.57 -26.03 -14.74
C ASP A 147 14.70 -26.15 -16.00
N ILE A 148 13.96 -25.10 -16.31
CA ILE A 148 13.25 -24.99 -17.57
C ILE A 148 14.35 -24.78 -18.61
N PRO A 149 14.49 -25.64 -19.63
CA PRO A 149 15.38 -25.37 -20.74
C PRO A 149 15.05 -23.99 -21.29
N ASN A 150 16.07 -23.18 -21.47
CA ASN A 150 15.97 -21.82 -21.97
C ASN A 150 15.66 -21.88 -23.48
N GLU A 151 14.45 -22.29 -23.85
CA GLU A 151 13.88 -22.28 -25.20
C GLU A 151 12.38 -22.00 -24.99
N GLU A 152 11.82 -20.83 -25.32
CA GLU A 152 11.87 -20.15 -26.61
C GLU A 152 11.98 -18.63 -26.44
N GLU A 153 13.15 -18.08 -26.77
CA GLU A 153 13.24 -16.77 -27.44
C GLU A 153 12.66 -16.95 -28.85
N ASN A 154 11.34 -16.95 -29.01
CA ASN A 154 10.73 -16.67 -30.30
C ASN A 154 9.32 -16.09 -30.10
N ASP A 155 9.12 -14.92 -30.71
CA ASP A 155 7.87 -14.15 -30.83
C ASP A 155 7.52 -13.06 -29.79
N PHE A 156 8.52 -12.37 -29.22
CA PHE A 156 8.30 -11.20 -28.34
C PHE A 156 8.85 -9.84 -28.81
N LYS A 157 9.45 -9.75 -30.01
CA LYS A 157 10.10 -8.49 -30.45
C LYS A 157 9.13 -7.37 -30.85
N ASP A 158 7.91 -7.69 -31.28
CA ASP A 158 6.98 -6.66 -31.79
C ASP A 158 6.03 -6.10 -30.72
N VAL A 159 5.65 -6.91 -29.72
CA VAL A 159 4.76 -6.48 -28.63
C VAL A 159 5.52 -5.69 -27.56
N GLU A 160 6.74 -6.11 -27.19
CA GLU A 160 7.56 -5.34 -26.24
C GLU A 160 7.97 -3.98 -26.80
N LYS A 161 8.24 -3.90 -28.11
CA LYS A 161 8.62 -2.63 -28.75
C LYS A 161 7.47 -1.63 -28.75
N ALA A 162 6.26 -2.07 -29.06
CA ALA A 162 5.06 -1.22 -29.02
C ALA A 162 4.71 -0.76 -27.59
N VAL A 163 4.84 -1.64 -26.59
CA VAL A 163 4.61 -1.28 -25.17
C VAL A 163 5.70 -0.34 -24.65
N LEU A 164 6.95 -0.53 -25.06
CA LEU A 164 8.09 0.30 -24.67
C LEU A 164 8.03 1.69 -25.33
N GLU A 165 7.62 1.77 -26.59
CA GLU A 165 7.39 3.03 -27.31
C GLU A 165 6.29 3.85 -26.64
N ASN A 166 5.16 3.21 -26.29
CA ASN A 166 4.05 3.87 -25.60
C ASN A 166 4.43 4.35 -24.19
N LYS A 167 5.23 3.56 -23.46
CA LYS A 167 5.77 3.93 -22.14
C LYS A 167 6.75 5.10 -22.22
N ASN A 168 7.59 5.14 -23.24
CA ASN A 168 8.53 6.23 -23.48
C ASN A 168 7.82 7.53 -23.88
N GLU A 169 6.75 7.45 -24.67
CA GLU A 169 5.95 8.61 -25.03
C GLU A 169 5.19 9.17 -23.82
N LEU A 170 4.61 8.29 -23.00
CA LEU A 170 3.96 8.68 -21.74
C LEU A 170 4.96 9.33 -20.77
N LYS A 171 6.16 8.74 -20.65
CA LYS A 171 7.26 9.29 -19.86
C LYS A 171 7.66 10.68 -20.37
N LYS A 172 7.77 10.86 -21.69
CA LYS A 172 8.12 12.15 -22.29
C LYS A 172 7.05 13.21 -22.02
N LYS A 173 5.77 12.89 -22.24
CA LYS A 173 4.63 13.76 -21.92
C LYS A 173 4.60 14.14 -20.44
N PHE A 174 4.90 13.18 -19.57
CA PHE A 174 5.00 13.40 -18.12
C PHE A 174 6.12 14.37 -17.75
N PHE A 175 7.35 14.15 -18.26
CA PHE A 175 8.49 15.04 -17.99
C PHE A 175 8.29 16.44 -18.59
N THR A 176 7.62 16.57 -19.74
CA THR A 176 7.20 17.88 -20.27
C THR A 176 6.19 18.57 -19.35
N TYR A 177 5.26 17.83 -18.74
CA TYR A 177 4.26 18.37 -17.83
C TYR A 177 4.85 18.84 -16.49
N ILE A 178 5.81 18.09 -15.93
CA ILE A 178 6.47 18.46 -14.67
C ILE A 178 7.64 19.47 -14.86
N GLY A 179 8.14 19.62 -16.08
CA GLY A 179 9.27 20.50 -16.42
C GLY A 179 10.63 19.83 -16.25
N ASP A 180 11.66 20.33 -16.94
CA ASP A 180 13.02 19.79 -16.83
C ASP A 180 13.79 20.33 -15.60
N LYS A 181 15.00 19.79 -15.35
CA LYS A 181 15.81 20.12 -14.18
C LYS A 181 16.19 21.61 -14.14
N GLU A 182 16.39 22.25 -15.28
CA GLU A 182 16.84 23.64 -15.38
C GLU A 182 15.67 24.61 -15.19
N GLU A 183 14.50 24.28 -15.75
CA GLU A 183 13.24 24.97 -15.52
C GLU A 183 12.74 24.85 -14.07
N ASN A 184 13.08 23.77 -13.38
CA ASN A 184 12.74 23.50 -11.97
C ASN A 184 13.70 24.16 -10.97
N LEU A 185 14.86 24.64 -11.43
CA LEU A 185 15.83 25.38 -10.62
C LEU A 185 15.70 26.90 -10.80
N GLY A 186 15.00 27.37 -11.83
CA GLY A 186 14.63 28.77 -11.98
C GLY A 186 13.53 29.20 -11.00
N ASN A 187 13.51 30.49 -10.62
CA ASN A 187 12.69 31.17 -9.60
C ASN A 187 11.14 31.00 -9.69
N LYS A 188 10.60 30.01 -10.40
CA LYS A 188 9.18 29.77 -10.56
C LYS A 188 8.69 28.72 -9.57
N TYR A 189 8.31 29.21 -8.39
CA TYR A 189 7.62 28.56 -7.26
C TYR A 189 6.54 27.50 -7.63
N GLN A 190 5.95 27.58 -8.82
CA GLN A 190 4.83 26.74 -9.24
C GLN A 190 5.16 25.28 -9.61
N LYS A 191 6.43 24.85 -9.67
CA LYS A 191 6.77 23.45 -10.02
C LYS A 191 7.23 22.59 -8.85
N SER A 192 7.66 23.19 -7.73
CA SER A 192 8.09 22.45 -6.53
C SER A 192 6.92 21.74 -5.82
N TYR A 193 5.74 22.35 -5.74
CA TYR A 193 4.57 21.72 -5.12
C TYR A 193 4.06 20.53 -5.92
N LYS A 194 4.21 20.54 -7.26
CA LYS A 194 3.80 19.42 -8.12
C LYS A 194 4.64 18.19 -7.87
N LEU A 195 5.95 18.38 -7.65
CA LEU A 195 6.86 17.30 -7.29
C LEU A 195 6.59 16.79 -5.87
N VAL A 196 6.36 17.68 -4.90
CA VAL A 196 6.02 17.26 -3.52
C VAL A 196 4.67 16.54 -3.50
N LEU A 197 3.67 17.01 -4.25
CA LEU A 197 2.39 16.33 -4.43
C LEU A 197 2.56 14.97 -5.09
N LEU A 198 3.37 14.88 -6.15
CA LEU A 198 3.66 13.62 -6.82
C LEU A 198 4.34 12.62 -5.87
N ILE A 199 5.33 13.06 -5.09
CA ILE A 199 6.00 12.21 -4.09
C ILE A 199 4.98 11.74 -3.06
N ALA A 200 4.17 12.66 -2.51
CA ALA A 200 3.11 12.32 -1.56
C ALA A 200 2.13 11.30 -2.14
N LEU A 201 1.69 11.49 -3.39
CA LEU A 201 0.80 10.55 -4.07
C LEU A 201 1.49 9.21 -4.36
N LEU A 202 2.75 9.17 -4.76
CA LEU A 202 3.46 7.92 -5.01
C LEU A 202 3.71 7.13 -3.71
N GLU A 203 3.92 7.83 -2.59
CA GLU A 203 4.14 7.19 -1.29
C GLU A 203 2.84 6.74 -0.62
N LEU A 204 1.76 7.50 -0.79
CA LEU A 204 0.49 7.30 -0.09
C LEU A 204 -0.61 6.66 -0.94
N ALA A 205 -0.45 6.60 -2.26
CA ALA A 205 -1.46 5.98 -3.11
C ALA A 205 -1.52 4.46 -2.88
N ASP A 206 -2.76 3.98 -2.84
CA ASP A 206 -3.07 2.57 -2.94
C ASP A 206 -2.86 2.07 -4.38
N PHE A 207 -3.13 0.78 -4.58
CA PHE A 207 -2.97 0.12 -5.87
C PHE A 207 -3.98 0.56 -6.94
N GLU A 208 -5.07 1.25 -6.56
CA GLU A 208 -6.00 1.89 -7.50
C GLU A 208 -5.51 3.29 -7.90
N GLY A 209 -4.35 3.71 -7.38
CA GLY A 209 -3.82 5.06 -7.58
C GLY A 209 -4.53 6.10 -6.74
N LYS A 210 -5.24 5.71 -5.67
CA LYS A 210 -5.98 6.62 -4.79
C LYS A 210 -5.23 6.84 -3.49
N ALA A 211 -5.18 8.08 -3.02
CA ALA A 211 -4.62 8.43 -1.73
C ALA A 211 -5.68 9.13 -0.87
N VAL A 212 -5.61 8.96 0.45
CA VAL A 212 -6.47 9.68 1.40
C VAL A 212 -6.05 11.16 1.37
N PHE A 213 -7.01 12.05 1.09
CA PHE A 213 -6.74 13.48 0.90
C PHE A 213 -6.04 14.11 2.10
N ASP A 214 -6.52 13.84 3.32
CA ASP A 214 -5.96 14.42 4.55
C ASP A 214 -4.51 13.97 4.79
N ASP A 215 -4.17 12.72 4.44
CA ASP A 215 -2.81 12.20 4.55
C ASP A 215 -1.88 12.88 3.54
N VAL A 216 -2.35 13.09 2.31
CA VAL A 216 -1.59 13.81 1.27
C VAL A 216 -1.35 15.26 1.70
N CYS A 217 -2.37 15.95 2.21
CA CYS A 217 -2.23 17.30 2.73
C CYS A 217 -1.27 17.38 3.92
N SER A 218 -1.37 16.43 4.86
CA SER A 218 -0.48 16.36 6.02
C SER A 218 0.96 16.10 5.61
N HIS A 219 1.18 15.21 4.64
CA HIS A 219 2.51 14.91 4.10
C HIS A 219 3.14 16.15 3.44
N ILE A 220 2.38 16.84 2.58
CA ILE A 220 2.83 18.08 1.95
C ILE A 220 3.14 19.11 3.05
N MET A 221 2.23 19.34 3.99
CA MET A 221 2.44 20.32 5.07
C MET A 221 3.72 20.04 5.88
N ASN A 222 3.94 18.78 6.26
CA ASN A 222 5.14 18.36 6.98
C ASN A 222 6.42 18.57 6.16
N ALA A 223 6.39 18.29 4.85
CA ALA A 223 7.54 18.54 3.98
C ALA A 223 7.93 20.03 3.92
N TYR A 224 6.95 20.94 3.96
CA TYR A 224 7.19 22.39 4.01
C TYR A 224 7.67 22.84 5.40
N ILE A 225 7.11 22.31 6.49
CA ILE A 225 7.56 22.58 7.86
C ILE A 225 9.03 22.17 8.06
N GLU A 226 9.40 20.98 7.60
CA GLU A 226 10.78 20.47 7.74
C GLU A 226 11.78 21.26 6.89
N LYS A 227 11.39 21.75 5.71
CA LYS A 227 12.20 22.69 4.92
C LYS A 227 12.40 24.01 5.65
N HIS A 228 11.33 24.56 6.23
CA HIS A 228 11.39 25.80 7.00
C HIS A 228 12.31 25.69 8.22
N LYS A 229 12.21 24.58 8.98
CA LYS A 229 13.11 24.28 10.11
C LYS A 229 14.59 24.24 9.70
N LYS A 230 14.89 23.86 8.46
CA LYS A 230 16.24 23.82 7.88
C LYS A 230 16.71 25.17 7.32
N GLY A 231 15.94 26.25 7.54
CA GLY A 231 16.27 27.58 7.03
C GLY A 231 16.13 27.73 5.51
N LEU A 232 15.51 26.76 4.84
CA LEU A 232 15.26 26.83 3.41
C LEU A 232 14.00 27.67 3.16
N LEU A 233 14.11 28.65 2.25
CA LEU A 233 12.96 29.44 1.81
C LEU A 233 11.95 28.51 1.14
N VAL A 234 10.81 28.34 1.82
CA VAL A 234 9.71 27.52 1.33
C VAL A 234 8.88 28.25 0.28
N GLU A 235 9.01 29.58 0.18
CA GLU A 235 8.44 30.43 -0.86
C GLU A 235 9.46 31.42 -1.42
N THR A 236 9.27 31.81 -2.69
CA THR A 236 9.98 32.95 -3.27
C THR A 236 9.35 34.26 -2.81
N SER A 237 10.15 35.32 -2.68
CA SER A 237 9.69 36.63 -2.18
C SER A 237 8.63 37.32 -3.06
N ASP A 238 8.48 36.84 -4.30
CA ASP A 238 7.54 37.30 -5.32
C ASP A 238 6.28 36.41 -5.44
N SER A 239 6.12 35.39 -4.59
CA SER A 239 4.94 34.52 -4.61
C SER A 239 3.66 35.33 -4.30
N GLU A 240 2.54 35.00 -4.95
CA GLU A 240 1.25 35.62 -4.67
C GLU A 240 0.76 35.37 -3.22
N ILE A 241 1.19 34.25 -2.62
CA ILE A 241 0.89 33.91 -1.23
C ILE A 241 1.65 34.84 -0.29
N THR A 242 2.96 35.02 -0.51
CA THR A 242 3.80 35.96 0.23
C THR A 242 3.34 37.41 0.04
N LYS A 243 2.92 37.80 -1.16
CA LYS A 243 2.33 39.14 -1.43
C LYS A 243 1.01 39.33 -0.68
N LYS A 244 0.11 38.34 -0.70
CA LYS A 244 -1.13 38.38 0.08
C LYS A 244 -0.87 38.42 1.59
N HIS A 245 0.12 37.67 2.06
CA HIS A 245 0.52 37.67 3.47
C HIS A 245 1.11 39.02 3.90
N ARG A 246 1.99 39.63 3.09
CA ARG A 246 2.49 41.00 3.32
C ARG A 246 1.36 42.03 3.32
N LYS A 247 0.43 41.94 2.36
CA LYS A 247 -0.73 42.83 2.29
C LYS A 247 -1.66 42.65 3.50
N PHE A 248 -1.82 41.41 3.97
CA PHE A 248 -2.58 41.11 5.19
C PHE A 248 -1.91 41.70 6.44
N ILE A 249 -0.59 41.52 6.59
CA ILE A 249 0.18 42.10 7.70
C ILE A 249 0.12 43.63 7.66
N LEU A 250 0.32 44.25 6.49
CA LEU A 250 0.23 45.71 6.31
C LEU A 250 -1.16 46.24 6.72
N ASN A 251 -2.23 45.61 6.24
CA ASN A 251 -3.61 45.98 6.60
C ASN A 251 -3.90 45.80 8.11
N TYR A 252 -3.26 44.83 8.76
CA TYR A 252 -3.43 44.58 10.20
C TYR A 252 -2.66 45.60 11.06
N CYS A 253 -1.46 45.99 10.62
CA CYS A 253 -0.65 47.04 11.24
C CYS A 253 -1.29 48.42 11.08
N GLU A 254 -1.92 48.71 9.93
CA GLU A 254 -2.66 49.96 9.70
C GLU A 254 -3.92 50.05 10.59
N LYS A 255 -4.72 48.97 10.66
CA LYS A 255 -5.89 48.90 11.56
C LYS A 255 -5.53 48.90 13.06
N GLY A 256 -4.34 48.43 13.42
CA GLY A 256 -3.82 48.48 14.78
C GLY A 256 -3.40 49.88 15.22
N ASN A 257 -2.99 50.75 14.27
CA ASN A 257 -2.64 52.14 14.53
C ASN A 257 -3.87 53.07 14.59
N GLU A 258 -4.94 52.77 13.85
CA GLU A 258 -6.21 53.52 13.95
C GLU A 258 -6.91 53.33 15.30
N ARG A 259 -6.73 52.19 15.98
CA ARG A 259 -7.32 51.92 17.31
C ARG A 259 -6.55 52.51 18.49
N LYS A 260 -5.41 53.16 18.25
CA LYS A 260 -4.62 53.87 19.29
C LYS A 260 -4.78 55.39 19.26
N SER A 261 -5.63 55.90 18.37
CA SER A 261 -5.97 57.33 18.28
C SER A 261 -7.44 57.55 18.63
N ILE A 262 -7.84 57.19 19.86
CA ILE A 262 -9.01 57.73 20.56
C ILE A 262 -8.60 57.91 22.02
#